data_AF-A0A562JWB6-F1
#
_entry.id   AF-A0A562JWB6-F1
#
_cell.length_a   1.000
_cell.length_b   1.000
_cell.length_c   1.000
_cell.angle_alpha   90.00
_cell.angle_beta   90.00
_cell.angle_gamma   90.00
#
_symmetry.space_group_name_H-M   'P 1'
#
loop_
_entity.id
_entity.type
_entity.pdbx_description
1 polymer ?
#
loop_
_entity_poly.entity_id
_entity_poly.type
_entity_poly.pdbx_seq_one_letter_code
_entity_poly.pdbx_strand_id
1 'polypeptide(L)'
;MFQINTEVSGITKKCTEASCRRKNVELPLENFYKHKGSKYGRRAICKECYHIRYGEKIKKGSRNRKYFLQLSPNPFEKEHKEKALKDYKNQCVLLGSTENIEIDHFVPLSWSKIAIKYCIGGNLYKNMLPLSRYLNQSKSSRNPFYWIKFASNKYKINMEKWEEAVEYIAEKHEMATIDFKLAVNNCYVEVKIKRKIKYLNSKLIGLRNINHLNLRSFLEQGINLKVAIDVYGSKNAKEFFSKGETEKYIRNLKNLMSKELN
;
A
#
# COMPACT_ATOMS: atom_id res chain seq x y z
N MET A 1 39.50 -57.19 -17.87
CA MET A 1 38.03 -57.29 -17.70
C MET A 1 37.61 -56.34 -16.59
N PHE A 2 36.89 -55.27 -16.90
CA PHE A 2 35.83 -54.68 -16.09
C PHE A 2 35.17 -53.61 -16.96
N GLN A 3 34.20 -54.04 -17.78
CA GLN A 3 33.24 -53.14 -18.42
C GLN A 3 32.21 -52.77 -17.36
N ILE A 4 32.20 -51.51 -16.94
CA ILE A 4 31.08 -50.96 -16.18
C ILE A 4 30.13 -50.35 -17.21
N ASN A 5 29.20 -51.17 -17.69
CA ASN A 5 28.04 -50.69 -18.44
C ASN A 5 27.04 -50.10 -17.44
N THR A 6 27.08 -48.79 -17.24
CA THR A 6 25.93 -48.07 -16.66
C THR A 6 25.09 -47.53 -17.80
N GLU A 7 24.15 -48.34 -18.28
CA GLU A 7 23.00 -47.85 -19.02
C GLU A 7 22.15 -47.00 -18.07
N VAL A 8 22.39 -45.70 -18.03
CA VAL A 8 21.43 -44.76 -17.46
C VAL A 8 20.34 -44.61 -18.53
N SER A 9 19.27 -45.39 -18.40
CA SER A 9 18.02 -45.19 -19.14
C SER A 9 17.40 -43.87 -18.71
N GLY A 10 17.98 -42.79 -19.20
CA GLY A 10 17.53 -41.42 -19.00
C GLY A 10 16.24 -41.21 -19.76
N ILE A 11 15.11 -41.64 -19.18
CA ILE A 11 13.81 -41.08 -19.53
C ILE A 11 13.94 -39.59 -19.26
N THR A 12 14.09 -38.79 -20.31
CA THR A 12 13.88 -37.34 -20.24
C THR A 12 12.42 -37.13 -19.88
N LYS A 13 12.09 -37.20 -18.58
CA LYS A 13 10.77 -36.82 -18.09
C LYS A 13 10.58 -35.37 -18.46
N LYS A 14 9.76 -35.13 -19.49
CA LYS A 14 9.28 -33.78 -19.76
C LYS A 14 8.69 -33.28 -18.44
N CYS A 15 9.17 -32.13 -17.97
CA CYS A 15 8.66 -31.50 -16.76
C CYS A 15 7.26 -30.91 -17.02
N THR A 16 6.28 -31.76 -17.34
CA THR A 16 4.89 -31.35 -17.59
C THR A 16 4.10 -31.24 -16.30
N GLU A 17 4.62 -31.80 -15.20
CA GLU A 17 3.93 -31.92 -13.94
C GLU A 17 4.73 -31.36 -12.77
N ALA A 18 4.00 -31.07 -11.70
CA ALA A 18 4.49 -30.40 -10.52
C ALA A 18 3.66 -30.78 -9.30
N SER A 19 4.34 -31.16 -8.21
CA SER A 19 3.64 -31.37 -6.94
C SER A 19 3.14 -30.04 -6.34
N CYS A 20 1.85 -30.02 -5.99
CA CYS A 20 1.24 -28.94 -5.22
C CYS A 20 1.52 -29.12 -3.73
N ARG A 21 2.26 -28.21 -3.11
CA ARG A 21 2.64 -28.26 -1.68
C ARG A 21 1.46 -28.43 -0.72
N ARG A 22 0.26 -27.98 -1.10
CA ARG A 22 -0.93 -28.02 -0.22
C ARG A 22 -1.72 -29.31 -0.34
N LYS A 23 -1.86 -29.84 -1.55
CA LYS A 23 -2.62 -31.08 -1.80
C LYS A 23 -1.73 -32.32 -1.75
N ASN A 24 -0.41 -32.14 -1.85
CA ASN A 24 0.57 -33.21 -1.99
C ASN A 24 0.27 -34.15 -3.17
N VAL A 25 -0.21 -33.58 -4.29
CA VAL A 25 -0.50 -34.31 -5.54
C VAL A 25 0.23 -33.67 -6.70
N GLU A 26 0.66 -34.50 -7.65
CA GLU A 26 1.23 -34.07 -8.93
C GLU A 26 0.13 -33.53 -9.83
N LEU A 27 0.36 -32.36 -10.40
CA LEU A 27 -0.58 -31.69 -11.31
C LEU A 27 0.17 -31.13 -12.51
N PRO A 28 -0.49 -31.03 -13.67
CA PRO A 28 0.07 -30.34 -14.82
C PRO A 28 0.53 -28.90 -14.52
N LEU A 29 1.61 -28.44 -15.16
CA LEU A 29 2.22 -27.12 -14.91
C LEU A 29 1.25 -25.95 -15.11
N GLU A 30 0.29 -26.06 -16.04
CA GLU A 30 -0.74 -25.06 -16.29
C GLU A 30 -1.67 -24.86 -15.10
N ASN A 31 -1.72 -25.79 -14.15
CA ASN A 31 -2.45 -25.64 -12.89
C ASN A 31 -1.70 -24.78 -11.87
N PHE A 32 -0.54 -24.21 -12.23
CA PHE A 32 0.22 -23.30 -11.37
C PHE A 32 0.32 -21.91 -12.00
N TYR A 33 0.40 -20.88 -11.16
CA TYR A 33 0.72 -19.53 -11.63
C TYR A 33 2.22 -19.42 -11.90
N LYS A 34 2.59 -18.79 -13.02
CA LYS A 34 3.96 -18.32 -13.27
C LYS A 34 4.39 -17.37 -12.15
N HIS A 35 5.62 -17.51 -11.67
CA HIS A 35 6.18 -16.66 -10.63
C HIS A 35 7.67 -16.39 -10.86
N LYS A 36 7.95 -15.19 -11.36
CA LYS A 36 9.31 -14.70 -11.59
C LYS A 36 10.09 -14.68 -10.27
N GLY A 37 11.28 -15.27 -10.27
CA GLY A 37 12.15 -15.37 -9.09
C GLY A 37 11.94 -16.59 -8.20
N SER A 38 10.97 -17.45 -8.50
CA SER A 38 10.89 -18.78 -7.86
C SER A 38 11.84 -19.77 -8.52
N LYS A 39 12.34 -20.75 -7.76
CA LYS A 39 13.28 -21.80 -8.23
C LYS A 39 12.86 -22.46 -9.55
N TYR A 40 11.55 -22.61 -9.77
CA TYR A 40 10.99 -23.29 -10.94
C TYR A 40 10.11 -22.38 -11.82
N GLY A 41 10.22 -21.06 -11.67
CA GLY A 41 9.41 -20.11 -12.43
C GLY A 41 7.89 -20.19 -12.18
N ARG A 42 7.45 -20.91 -11.13
CA ARG A 42 6.05 -21.12 -10.74
C ARG A 42 5.84 -21.04 -9.23
N ARG A 43 4.59 -20.80 -8.82
CA ARG A 43 4.21 -20.91 -7.41
C ARG A 43 4.25 -22.37 -6.95
N ALA A 44 4.52 -22.59 -5.66
CA ALA A 44 4.53 -23.91 -5.03
C ALA A 44 3.11 -24.49 -4.77
N ILE A 45 2.06 -23.70 -4.97
CA ILE A 45 0.66 -24.12 -4.79
C ILE A 45 -0.09 -23.95 -6.12
N CYS A 46 -1.02 -24.88 -6.39
CA CYS A 46 -1.86 -24.81 -7.58
C CYS A 46 -2.85 -23.64 -7.53
N LYS A 47 -3.41 -23.28 -8.69
CA LYS A 47 -4.38 -22.18 -8.88
C LYS A 47 -5.59 -22.32 -7.96
N GLU A 48 -6.14 -23.53 -7.83
CA GLU A 48 -7.28 -23.81 -6.96
C GLU A 48 -6.95 -23.53 -5.48
N CYS A 49 -5.84 -24.11 -4.97
CA CYS A 49 -5.37 -23.84 -3.60
C CYS A 49 -5.04 -22.36 -3.37
N TYR A 50 -4.56 -21.67 -4.40
CA TYR A 50 -4.33 -20.23 -4.36
C TYR A 50 -5.65 -19.46 -4.22
N HIS A 51 -6.70 -19.83 -4.95
CA HIS A 51 -8.02 -19.22 -4.84
C HIS A 51 -8.70 -19.53 -3.51
N ILE A 52 -8.61 -20.75 -3.00
CA ILE A 52 -9.11 -21.10 -1.66
C ILE A 52 -8.42 -20.22 -0.60
N ARG A 53 -7.10 -20.04 -0.71
CA ARG A 53 -6.33 -19.28 0.29
C ARG A 53 -6.45 -17.76 0.16
N TYR A 54 -6.50 -17.24 -1.06
CA TYR A 54 -6.34 -15.80 -1.34
C TYR A 54 -7.50 -15.18 -2.13
N GLY A 55 -8.43 -15.99 -2.64
CA GLY A 55 -9.53 -15.54 -3.50
C GLY A 55 -10.37 -14.45 -2.86
N GLU A 56 -10.80 -14.64 -1.61
CA GLU A 56 -11.58 -13.61 -0.89
C GLU A 56 -10.79 -12.32 -0.66
N LYS A 57 -9.49 -12.42 -0.34
CA LYS A 57 -8.63 -11.25 -0.19
C LYS A 57 -8.49 -10.49 -1.52
N ILE A 58 -8.34 -11.19 -2.64
CA ILE A 58 -8.24 -10.60 -3.98
C ILE A 58 -9.57 -9.94 -4.37
N LYS A 59 -10.69 -10.65 -4.20
CA LYS A 59 -12.04 -10.10 -4.46
C LYS A 59 -12.30 -8.87 -3.62
N LYS A 60 -11.94 -8.88 -2.33
CA LYS A 60 -12.05 -7.71 -1.44
C LYS A 60 -11.17 -6.55 -1.92
N GLY A 61 -9.94 -6.82 -2.35
CA GLY A 61 -9.04 -5.83 -2.94
C GLY A 61 -9.64 -5.19 -4.19
N SER A 62 -10.18 -6.00 -5.10
CA SER A 62 -10.84 -5.54 -6.33
C SER A 62 -12.08 -4.68 -6.02
N ARG A 63 -12.94 -5.14 -5.11
CA ARG A 63 -14.12 -4.38 -4.64
C ARG A 63 -13.72 -3.04 -4.05
N ASN A 64 -12.74 -3.02 -3.15
CA ASN A 64 -12.23 -1.77 -2.57
C ASN A 64 -11.67 -0.83 -3.65
N ARG A 65 -10.92 -1.36 -4.61
CA ARG A 65 -10.37 -0.57 -5.71
C ARG A 65 -11.48 0.05 -6.55
N LYS A 66 -12.49 -0.73 -6.96
CA LYS A 66 -13.65 -0.24 -7.71
C LYS A 66 -14.38 0.86 -6.95
N TYR A 67 -14.62 0.62 -5.66
CA TYR A 67 -15.24 1.62 -4.79
C TYR A 67 -14.43 2.92 -4.74
N PHE A 68 -13.11 2.87 -4.54
CA PHE A 68 -12.29 4.10 -4.46
C PHE A 68 -12.17 4.83 -5.80
N LEU A 69 -12.25 4.14 -6.94
CA LEU A 69 -12.30 4.76 -8.27
C LEU A 69 -13.56 5.62 -8.45
N GLN A 70 -14.67 5.21 -7.83
CA GLN A 70 -15.98 5.84 -7.96
C GLN A 70 -16.24 6.97 -6.95
N LEU A 71 -15.31 7.21 -6.01
CA LEU A 71 -15.49 8.28 -5.01
C LEU A 71 -15.25 9.68 -5.55
N SER A 72 -14.54 9.80 -6.67
CA SER A 72 -14.24 11.09 -7.27
C SER A 72 -15.42 11.60 -8.09
N PRO A 73 -15.85 12.87 -7.91
CA PRO A 73 -17.01 13.42 -8.63
C PRO A 73 -16.81 13.41 -10.15
N ASN A 74 -15.58 13.63 -10.63
CA ASN A 74 -15.21 13.56 -12.05
C ASN A 74 -14.12 12.50 -12.24
N PRO A 75 -14.49 11.21 -12.38
CA PRO A 75 -13.53 10.13 -12.40
C PRO A 75 -12.61 10.22 -13.63
N PHE A 76 -11.37 9.78 -13.47
CA PHE A 76 -10.37 9.72 -14.52
C PHE A 76 -10.81 8.83 -15.68
N GLU A 77 -10.76 9.40 -16.88
CA GLU A 77 -11.20 8.80 -18.14
C GLU A 77 -10.03 8.52 -19.09
N LYS A 78 -10.32 7.89 -20.25
CA LYS A 78 -9.30 7.52 -21.23
C LYS A 78 -8.52 8.75 -21.75
N GLU A 79 -9.21 9.85 -22.03
CA GLU A 79 -8.58 11.09 -22.53
C GLU A 79 -7.60 11.68 -21.52
N HIS A 80 -7.93 11.59 -20.22
CA HIS A 80 -7.05 12.03 -19.16
C HIS A 80 -5.74 11.22 -19.07
N LYS A 81 -5.78 9.94 -19.44
CA LYS A 81 -4.58 9.09 -19.55
C LYS A 81 -3.68 9.55 -20.67
N GLU A 82 -4.25 9.80 -21.84
CA GLU A 82 -3.51 10.28 -23.00
C GLU A 82 -2.89 11.65 -22.72
N LYS A 83 -3.65 12.55 -22.08
CA LYS A 83 -3.14 13.84 -21.62
C LYS A 83 -1.97 13.68 -20.64
N ALA A 84 -2.12 12.88 -19.59
CA ALA A 84 -1.08 12.68 -18.57
C ALA A 84 0.22 12.09 -19.15
N LEU A 85 0.13 11.22 -20.16
CA LEU A 85 1.29 10.70 -20.88
C LEU A 85 1.91 11.77 -21.79
N LYS A 86 1.09 12.53 -22.52
CA LYS A 86 1.54 13.57 -23.44
C LYS A 86 2.27 14.70 -22.73
N ASP A 87 1.80 15.09 -21.53
CA ASP A 87 2.45 16.09 -20.67
C ASP A 87 3.93 15.77 -20.41
N TYR A 88 4.30 14.48 -20.42
CA TYR A 88 5.66 13.99 -20.23
C TYR A 88 6.21 13.24 -21.44
N LYS A 89 5.74 13.55 -22.65
CA LYS A 89 6.26 12.96 -23.91
C LYS A 89 6.29 11.41 -23.89
N ASN A 90 5.30 10.78 -23.26
CA ASN A 90 5.21 9.32 -23.06
C ASN A 90 6.37 8.71 -22.25
N GLN A 91 6.95 9.48 -21.33
CA GLN A 91 8.06 9.04 -20.47
C GLN A 91 7.64 8.95 -19.02
N CYS A 92 8.38 8.13 -18.25
CA CYS A 92 8.35 8.18 -16.80
C CYS A 92 8.84 9.55 -16.34
N VAL A 93 8.04 10.26 -15.55
CA VAL A 93 8.43 11.60 -15.06
C VAL A 93 9.75 11.58 -14.28
N LEU A 94 10.03 10.51 -13.52
CA LEU A 94 11.21 10.44 -12.65
C LEU A 94 12.46 9.86 -13.32
N LEU A 95 12.31 9.02 -14.34
CA LEU A 95 13.44 8.29 -14.96
C LEU A 95 13.66 8.64 -16.43
N GLY A 96 12.71 9.29 -17.11
CA GLY A 96 12.75 9.54 -18.55
C GLY A 96 12.59 8.28 -19.42
N SER A 97 12.48 7.08 -18.82
CA SER A 97 12.27 5.84 -19.57
C SER A 97 10.94 5.88 -20.33
N THR A 98 10.88 5.29 -21.53
CA THR A 98 9.65 5.14 -22.34
C THR A 98 9.01 3.75 -22.19
N GLU A 99 9.68 2.82 -21.54
CA GLU A 99 9.22 1.44 -21.41
C GLU A 99 8.35 1.21 -20.17
N ASN A 100 7.33 0.37 -20.31
CA ASN A 100 6.49 -0.11 -19.21
C ASN A 100 5.91 1.03 -18.35
N ILE A 101 5.39 2.08 -18.99
CA ILE A 101 4.81 3.24 -18.33
C ILE A 101 3.38 2.96 -17.87
N GLU A 102 3.11 3.28 -16.62
CA GLU A 102 1.80 3.20 -15.98
C GLU A 102 1.43 4.57 -15.42
N ILE A 103 0.13 4.86 -15.36
CA ILE A 103 -0.36 6.03 -14.64
C ILE A 103 -0.46 5.69 -13.15
N ASP A 104 0.27 6.43 -12.33
CA ASP A 104 0.23 6.33 -10.86
C ASP A 104 -0.64 7.43 -10.26
N HIS A 105 -1.36 7.06 -9.20
CA HIS A 105 -2.02 8.02 -8.31
C HIS A 105 -0.99 8.57 -7.32
N PHE A 106 -0.52 9.81 -7.50
CA PHE A 106 0.51 10.41 -6.65
C PHE A 106 0.15 10.30 -5.16
N VAL A 107 -1.04 10.79 -4.79
CA VAL A 107 -1.72 10.44 -3.53
C VAL A 107 -2.43 9.10 -3.70
N PRO A 108 -2.08 8.06 -2.91
CA PRO A 108 -2.59 6.71 -3.14
C PRO A 108 -4.12 6.60 -3.17
N LEU A 109 -4.65 5.86 -4.14
CA LEU A 109 -6.09 5.60 -4.26
C LEU A 109 -6.72 4.98 -3.00
N SER A 110 -5.95 4.22 -2.22
CA SER A 110 -6.43 3.68 -0.93
C SER A 110 -6.73 4.74 0.13
N TRP A 111 -6.36 6.00 -0.11
CA TRP A 111 -6.58 7.15 0.77
C TRP A 111 -7.76 8.01 0.32
N SER A 112 -8.42 7.71 -0.82
CA SER A 112 -9.39 8.60 -1.48
C SER A 112 -10.43 9.21 -0.56
N LYS A 113 -11.00 8.45 0.38
CA LYS A 113 -12.01 8.97 1.34
C LYS A 113 -11.54 10.19 2.11
N ILE A 114 -10.25 10.23 2.46
CA ILE A 114 -9.65 11.35 3.19
C ILE A 114 -9.03 12.32 2.19
N ALA A 115 -8.32 11.84 1.18
CA ALA A 115 -7.65 12.72 0.21
C ALA A 115 -8.60 13.66 -0.55
N ILE A 116 -9.86 13.25 -0.77
CA ILE A 116 -10.90 14.09 -1.37
C ILE A 116 -11.29 15.25 -0.44
N LYS A 117 -11.36 15.05 0.89
CA LYS A 117 -11.59 16.13 1.87
C LYS A 117 -10.50 17.20 1.82
N TYR A 118 -9.28 16.81 1.49
CA TYR A 118 -8.14 17.71 1.30
C TYR A 118 -8.01 18.22 -0.14
N CYS A 119 -8.90 17.84 -1.06
CA CYS A 119 -8.84 18.21 -2.48
C CYS A 119 -7.56 17.79 -3.24
N ILE A 120 -6.78 16.84 -2.71
CA ILE A 120 -5.45 16.43 -3.21
C ILE A 120 -5.39 15.02 -3.82
N GLY A 121 -6.51 14.30 -3.91
CA GLY A 121 -6.44 12.91 -4.39
C GLY A 121 -7.75 12.35 -4.90
N GLY A 122 -7.80 11.03 -4.98
CA GLY A 122 -8.87 10.31 -5.67
C GLY A 122 -8.45 9.88 -7.08
N ASN A 123 -9.43 9.42 -7.85
CA ASN A 123 -9.24 9.03 -9.25
C ASN A 123 -9.47 10.25 -10.15
N LEU A 124 -8.60 11.25 -10.06
CA LEU A 124 -8.67 12.52 -10.78
C LEU A 124 -7.41 12.71 -11.62
N TYR A 125 -7.50 13.32 -12.80
CA TYR A 125 -6.34 13.66 -13.63
C TYR A 125 -5.27 14.47 -12.89
N LYS A 126 -5.69 15.39 -12.02
CA LYS A 126 -4.78 16.18 -11.18
C LYS A 126 -3.93 15.36 -10.21
N ASN A 127 -4.35 14.15 -9.87
CA ASN A 127 -3.62 13.23 -8.99
C ASN A 127 -2.77 12.19 -9.76
N MET A 128 -2.51 12.39 -11.06
CA MET A 128 -1.91 11.37 -11.92
C MET A 128 -0.55 11.78 -12.46
N LEU A 129 0.41 10.86 -12.40
CA LEU A 129 1.72 10.99 -13.04
C LEU A 129 2.11 9.72 -13.79
N PRO A 130 2.78 9.83 -14.94
CA PRO A 130 3.33 8.67 -15.62
C PRO A 130 4.59 8.17 -14.91
N LEU A 131 4.55 6.96 -14.37
CA LEU A 131 5.69 6.31 -13.73
C LEU A 131 6.03 5.01 -14.45
N SER A 132 7.31 4.62 -14.40
CA SER A 132 7.65 3.25 -14.76
C SER A 132 6.92 2.29 -13.82
N ARG A 133 6.47 1.16 -14.35
CA ARG A 133 5.79 0.10 -13.59
C ARG A 133 6.57 -0.32 -12.33
N TYR A 134 7.90 -0.30 -12.39
CA TYR A 134 8.76 -0.63 -11.25
C TYR A 134 8.68 0.42 -10.13
N LEU A 135 8.71 1.71 -10.47
CA LEU A 135 8.56 2.78 -9.48
C LEU A 135 7.15 2.81 -8.89
N ASN A 136 6.13 2.65 -9.73
CA ASN A 136 4.73 2.55 -9.28
C ASN A 136 4.55 1.43 -8.24
N GLN A 137 5.05 0.22 -8.55
CA GLN A 137 5.03 -0.90 -7.61
C GLN A 137 5.83 -0.63 -6.33
N SER A 138 6.99 0.02 -6.44
CA SER A 138 7.81 0.37 -5.28
C SER A 138 7.13 1.42 -4.39
N LYS A 139 6.34 2.34 -4.96
CA LYS A 139 5.59 3.35 -4.22
C LYS A 139 4.40 2.73 -3.50
N SER A 140 3.59 1.94 -4.22
CA SER A 140 2.41 1.28 -3.67
C SER A 140 1.48 2.29 -2.96
N SER A 141 1.11 2.05 -1.70
CA SER A 141 0.24 2.92 -0.89
C SER A 141 0.99 3.78 0.13
N ARG A 142 2.29 3.98 -0.07
CA ARG A 142 3.14 4.82 0.81
C ARG A 142 2.86 6.31 0.58
N ASN A 143 3.18 7.12 1.59
CA ASN A 143 3.24 8.57 1.40
C ASN A 143 4.33 8.88 0.35
N PRO A 144 4.02 9.60 -0.74
CA PRO A 144 4.98 9.93 -1.79
C PRO A 144 6.25 10.60 -1.24
N PHE A 145 6.11 11.54 -0.30
CA PHE A 145 7.22 12.27 0.31
C PHE A 145 8.07 11.45 1.27
N TYR A 146 7.54 10.34 1.80
CA TYR A 146 8.35 9.38 2.58
C TYR A 146 8.95 8.31 1.70
N TRP A 147 8.23 7.91 0.65
CA TRP A 147 8.71 6.95 -0.33
C TRP A 147 9.95 7.46 -1.07
N ILE A 148 9.95 8.72 -1.50
CA ILE A 148 11.06 9.28 -2.28
C ILE A 148 12.39 9.25 -1.53
N LYS A 149 12.40 9.46 -0.20
CA LYS A 149 13.61 9.44 0.64
C LYS A 149 14.41 8.14 0.54
N PHE A 150 13.73 7.02 0.33
CA PHE A 150 14.36 5.72 0.10
C PHE A 150 14.53 5.41 -1.39
N ALA A 151 13.55 5.80 -2.19
CA ALA A 151 13.53 5.49 -3.61
C ALA A 151 14.61 6.24 -4.41
N SER A 152 14.96 7.46 -3.99
CA SER A 152 15.97 8.29 -4.65
C SER A 152 17.30 7.56 -4.76
N ASN A 153 17.82 7.06 -3.63
CA ASN A 153 19.08 6.33 -3.59
C ASN A 153 18.97 4.98 -4.29
N LYS A 154 17.89 4.23 -4.06
CA LYS A 154 17.73 2.88 -4.60
C LYS A 154 17.61 2.85 -6.13
N TYR A 155 16.92 3.83 -6.70
CA TYR A 155 16.61 3.86 -8.13
C TYR A 155 17.31 5.00 -8.88
N LYS A 156 18.23 5.71 -8.21
CA LYS A 156 18.97 6.86 -8.77
C LYS A 156 18.04 7.92 -9.38
N ILE A 157 16.99 8.28 -8.66
CA ILE A 157 16.04 9.30 -9.11
C ILE A 157 16.72 10.66 -9.03
N ASN A 158 16.70 11.43 -10.12
CA ASN A 158 17.09 12.84 -10.08
C ASN A 158 16.08 13.61 -9.22
N MET A 159 16.56 14.25 -8.15
CA MET A 159 15.71 15.00 -7.23
C MET A 159 15.13 16.27 -7.86
N GLU A 160 15.78 16.88 -8.85
CA GLU A 160 15.23 18.00 -9.63
C GLU A 160 13.95 17.56 -10.36
N LYS A 161 14.00 16.41 -11.05
CA LYS A 161 12.81 15.82 -11.70
C LYS A 161 11.70 15.48 -10.71
N TRP A 162 12.07 15.11 -9.48
CA TRP A 162 11.08 14.90 -8.41
C TRP A 162 10.42 16.22 -7.99
N GLU A 163 11.20 17.28 -7.84
CA GLU A 163 10.71 18.61 -7.48
C GLU A 163 9.81 19.18 -8.57
N GLU A 164 10.21 19.12 -9.84
CA GLU A 164 9.40 19.47 -11.01
C GLU A 164 8.07 18.69 -11.02
N ALA A 165 8.10 17.38 -10.76
CA ALA A 165 6.89 16.57 -10.71
C ALA A 165 5.94 16.99 -9.58
N VAL A 166 6.49 17.43 -8.44
CA VAL A 166 5.72 17.89 -7.28
C VAL A 166 5.16 19.29 -7.51
N GLU A 167 5.90 20.17 -8.16
CA GLU A 167 5.41 21.49 -8.56
C GLU A 167 4.29 21.36 -9.58
N TYR A 168 4.50 20.56 -10.61
CA TYR A 168 3.50 20.29 -11.64
C TYR A 168 2.20 19.71 -11.07
N ILE A 169 2.29 18.78 -10.11
CA ILE A 169 1.08 18.24 -9.50
C ILE A 169 0.42 19.24 -8.56
N ALA A 170 1.19 20.07 -7.85
CA ALA A 170 0.63 21.14 -7.02
C ALA A 170 -0.10 22.18 -7.89
N GLU A 171 0.46 22.54 -9.03
CA GLU A 171 -0.15 23.42 -10.04
C GLU A 171 -1.47 22.84 -10.57
N LYS A 172 -1.51 21.55 -10.91
CA LYS A 172 -2.78 20.86 -11.29
C LYS A 172 -3.85 20.89 -10.20
N HIS A 173 -3.44 21.08 -8.95
CA HIS A 173 -4.30 21.21 -7.80
C HIS A 173 -4.60 22.68 -7.44
N GLU A 174 -4.06 23.64 -8.19
CA GLU A 174 -4.17 25.09 -7.93
C GLU A 174 -3.66 25.44 -6.52
N MET A 175 -2.57 24.78 -6.10
CA MET A 175 -1.96 24.95 -4.78
C MET A 175 -0.51 25.37 -4.92
N ALA A 176 -0.03 26.20 -3.99
CA ALA A 176 1.40 26.36 -3.81
C ALA A 176 2.03 25.01 -3.42
N THR A 177 3.24 24.75 -3.89
CA THR A 177 3.96 23.50 -3.65
C THR A 177 4.08 23.15 -2.17
N ILE A 178 4.25 24.16 -1.31
CA ILE A 178 4.34 23.97 0.15
C ILE A 178 3.00 23.53 0.75
N ASP A 179 1.89 24.13 0.33
CA ASP A 179 0.55 23.80 0.81
C ASP A 179 0.12 22.41 0.36
N PHE A 180 0.43 22.05 -0.87
CA PHE A 180 0.19 20.71 -1.39
C PHE A 180 0.96 19.65 -0.58
N LYS A 181 2.25 19.87 -0.31
CA LYS A 181 3.07 19.00 0.54
C LYS A 181 2.46 18.84 1.94
N LEU A 182 2.04 19.96 2.55
CA LEU A 182 1.42 19.96 3.87
C LEU A 182 0.09 19.19 3.86
N ALA A 183 -0.77 19.43 2.87
CA ALA A 183 -2.04 18.74 2.71
C ALA A 183 -1.87 17.21 2.57
N VAL A 184 -0.91 16.76 1.77
CA VAL A 184 -0.59 15.32 1.60
C VAL A 184 -0.12 14.70 2.92
N ASN A 185 0.74 15.38 3.67
CA ASN A 185 1.23 14.88 4.96
C ASN A 185 0.11 14.85 6.01
N ASN A 186 -0.75 15.87 6.07
CA ASN A 186 -1.91 15.90 6.96
C ASN A 186 -2.91 14.78 6.61
N CYS A 187 -3.22 14.60 5.33
CA CYS A 187 -4.02 13.47 4.85
C CYS A 187 -3.40 12.13 5.27
N TYR A 188 -2.08 11.96 5.17
CA TYR A 188 -1.41 10.73 5.59
C TYR A 188 -1.53 10.47 7.10
N VAL A 189 -1.40 11.51 7.93
CA VAL A 189 -1.61 11.42 9.39
C VAL A 189 -3.04 10.99 9.69
N GLU A 190 -4.04 11.63 9.09
CA GLU A 190 -5.46 11.28 9.27
C GLU A 190 -5.73 9.82 8.82
N VAL A 191 -5.15 9.38 7.70
CA VAL A 191 -5.23 7.98 7.22
C VAL A 191 -4.68 7.01 8.26
N LYS A 192 -3.53 7.32 8.86
CA LYS A 192 -2.91 6.49 9.92
C LYS A 192 -3.80 6.43 11.16
N ILE A 193 -4.29 7.57 11.64
CA ILE A 193 -5.19 7.65 12.79
C ILE A 193 -6.43 6.79 12.55
N LYS A 194 -7.12 6.98 11.42
CA LYS A 194 -8.34 6.23 11.09
C LYS A 194 -8.10 4.72 11.00
N ARG A 195 -6.96 4.29 10.47
CA ARG A 195 -6.59 2.86 10.42
C ARG A 195 -6.37 2.29 11.82
N LYS A 196 -5.65 3.02 12.68
CA LYS A 196 -5.40 2.59 14.06
C LYS A 196 -6.67 2.55 14.90
N ILE A 197 -7.53 3.56 14.79
CA ILE A 197 -8.84 3.58 15.48
C ILE A 197 -9.74 2.46 14.97
N LYS A 198 -9.76 2.17 13.66
CA LYS A 198 -10.48 1.01 13.13
C LYS A 198 -9.99 -0.31 13.74
N TYR A 199 -8.67 -0.47 13.88
CA TYR A 199 -8.09 -1.64 14.53
C TYR A 199 -8.51 -1.71 16.01
N LEU A 200 -8.42 -0.61 16.74
CA LEU A 200 -8.85 -0.50 18.13
C LEU A 200 -10.33 -0.87 18.31
N ASN A 201 -11.22 -0.31 17.49
CA ASN A 201 -12.64 -0.63 17.49
C ASN A 201 -12.88 -2.13 17.29
N SER A 202 -12.12 -2.78 16.39
CA SER A 202 -12.25 -4.22 16.15
C SER A 202 -11.81 -5.08 17.34
N LYS A 203 -10.88 -4.59 18.17
CA LYS A 203 -10.43 -5.29 19.39
C LYS A 203 -11.44 -5.18 20.51
N LEU A 204 -12.02 -4.00 20.68
CA LEU A 204 -13.07 -3.75 21.67
C LEU A 204 -14.33 -4.59 21.41
N ILE A 205 -14.75 -4.73 20.15
CA ILE A 205 -15.89 -5.59 19.79
C ILE A 205 -15.61 -7.06 20.15
N GLY A 206 -14.38 -7.52 19.96
CA GLY A 206 -13.99 -8.90 20.28
C GLY A 206 -13.76 -9.18 21.77
N LEU A 207 -14.13 -8.25 22.66
CA LEU A 207 -13.86 -8.30 24.11
C LEU A 207 -12.39 -8.59 24.45
N ARG A 208 -11.46 -8.22 23.54
CA ARG A 208 -10.03 -8.44 23.77
C ARG A 208 -9.48 -7.26 24.55
N ASN A 209 -8.69 -7.54 25.59
CA ASN A 209 -7.98 -6.51 26.33
C ASN A 209 -7.12 -5.65 25.39
N ILE A 210 -7.32 -4.34 25.46
CA ILE A 210 -6.42 -3.38 24.82
C ILE A 210 -5.11 -3.42 25.60
N ASN A 211 -4.06 -3.99 25.02
CA ASN A 211 -2.75 -4.00 25.66
C ASN A 211 -2.05 -2.62 25.58
N HIS A 212 -1.08 -2.41 26.47
CA HIS A 212 -0.26 -1.20 26.57
C HIS A 212 0.43 -0.84 25.26
N LEU A 213 0.90 -1.83 24.51
CA LEU A 213 1.61 -1.64 23.24
C LEU A 213 0.75 -0.94 22.18
N ASN A 214 -0.55 -1.24 22.13
CA ASN A 214 -1.46 -0.61 21.17
C ASN A 214 -1.57 0.89 21.43
N LEU A 215 -1.66 1.31 22.69
CA LEU A 215 -1.84 2.71 23.09
C LEU A 215 -0.53 3.48 23.04
N ARG A 216 0.58 2.88 23.49
CA ARG A 216 1.93 3.43 23.37
C ARG A 216 2.25 3.85 21.93
N SER A 217 1.92 3.01 20.95
CA SER A 217 2.14 3.33 19.54
C SER A 217 1.40 4.59 19.06
N PHE A 218 0.23 4.94 19.63
CA PHE A 218 -0.42 6.22 19.30
C PHE A 218 0.37 7.40 19.83
N LEU A 219 0.85 7.31 21.07
CA LEU A 219 1.60 8.36 21.75
C LEU A 219 2.95 8.60 21.07
N GLU A 220 3.67 7.54 20.67
CA GLU A 220 4.94 7.63 19.93
C GLU A 220 4.80 8.35 18.58
N GLN A 221 3.58 8.40 18.03
CA GLN A 221 3.29 9.10 16.78
C GLN A 221 2.73 10.51 17.00
N GLY A 222 2.75 11.00 18.23
CA GLY A 222 2.22 12.32 18.59
C GLY A 222 0.70 12.44 18.43
N ILE A 223 -0.03 11.32 18.33
CA ILE A 223 -1.48 11.35 18.12
C ILE A 223 -2.16 11.69 19.44
N ASN A 224 -2.95 12.77 19.45
CA ASN A 224 -3.87 13.05 20.54
C ASN A 224 -5.00 12.00 20.54
N LEU A 225 -4.86 11.00 21.41
CA LEU A 225 -5.76 9.86 21.43
C LEU A 225 -7.20 10.24 21.77
N LYS A 226 -7.41 11.20 22.67
CA LYS A 226 -8.74 11.69 23.04
C LYS A 226 -9.47 12.24 21.81
N VAL A 227 -8.85 13.18 21.12
CA VAL A 227 -9.38 13.76 19.87
C VAL A 227 -9.60 12.68 18.80
N ALA A 228 -8.66 11.75 18.64
CA ALA A 228 -8.80 10.66 17.66
C ALA A 228 -10.00 9.74 17.95
N ILE A 229 -10.27 9.44 19.22
CA ILE A 229 -11.42 8.64 19.65
C ILE A 229 -12.73 9.43 19.50
N ASP A 230 -12.73 10.71 19.82
CA ASP A 230 -13.92 11.55 19.70
C ASP A 230 -14.35 11.67 18.23
N VAL A 231 -13.39 11.84 17.31
CA VAL A 231 -13.65 12.01 15.88
C VAL A 231 -13.92 10.68 15.16
N TYR A 232 -13.15 9.62 15.44
CA TYR A 232 -13.19 8.37 14.65
C TYR A 232 -13.61 7.12 15.44
N GLY A 233 -13.72 7.21 16.76
CA GLY A 233 -14.05 6.08 17.64
C GLY A 233 -15.49 5.60 17.46
N SER A 234 -15.70 4.29 17.64
CA SER A 234 -17.05 3.74 17.78
C SER A 234 -17.66 4.13 19.13
N LYS A 235 -18.97 3.91 19.32
CA LYS A 235 -19.64 4.10 20.62
C LYS A 235 -18.88 3.39 21.76
N ASN A 236 -18.55 2.11 21.56
CA ASN A 236 -17.81 1.31 22.55
C ASN A 236 -16.41 1.88 22.82
N ALA A 237 -15.73 2.43 21.81
CA ALA A 237 -14.45 3.09 22.02
C ALA A 237 -14.63 4.35 22.87
N LYS A 238 -15.58 5.23 22.51
CA LYS A 238 -15.85 6.44 23.29
C LYS A 238 -16.17 6.11 24.74
N GLU A 239 -17.02 5.11 24.99
CA GLU A 239 -17.38 4.65 26.33
C GLU A 239 -16.20 4.03 27.10
N PHE A 240 -15.35 3.26 26.43
CA PHE A 240 -14.13 2.72 27.05
C PHE A 240 -13.16 3.84 27.48
N PHE A 241 -13.01 4.87 26.64
CA PHE A 241 -12.08 5.98 26.88
C PHE A 241 -12.67 7.10 27.75
N SER A 242 -13.98 7.13 28.00
CA SER A 242 -14.61 8.06 28.95
C SER A 242 -14.48 7.62 30.40
N LYS A 243 -14.04 6.37 30.66
CA LYS A 243 -13.75 5.90 32.02
C LYS A 243 -12.48 6.58 32.54
N GLY A 244 -12.54 7.17 33.73
CA GLY A 244 -11.40 7.88 34.34
C GLY A 244 -10.13 7.03 34.50
N GLU A 245 -10.29 5.71 34.62
CA GLU A 245 -9.18 4.75 34.62
C GLU A 245 -8.34 4.78 33.34
N THR A 246 -8.98 4.99 32.19
CA THR A 246 -8.29 5.06 30.88
C THR A 246 -7.47 6.35 30.75
N GLU A 247 -7.97 7.47 31.26
CA GLU A 247 -7.20 8.72 31.30
C GLU A 247 -5.98 8.61 32.22
N LYS A 248 -6.15 8.02 33.42
CA LYS A 248 -5.06 7.70 34.35
C LYS A 248 -4.02 6.81 33.68
N TYR A 249 -4.47 5.80 32.94
CA TYR A 249 -3.61 4.87 32.22
C TYR A 249 -2.79 5.55 31.12
N ILE A 250 -3.40 6.41 30.30
CA ILE A 250 -2.69 7.18 29.26
C ILE A 250 -1.64 8.10 29.90
N ARG A 251 -1.96 8.74 31.02
CA ARG A 251 -1.01 9.58 31.77
C ARG A 251 0.19 8.77 32.26
N ASN A 252 -0.06 7.59 32.84
CA ASN A 252 1.01 6.69 33.27
C ASN A 252 1.91 6.26 32.10
N LEU A 253 1.33 5.94 30.94
CA LEU A 253 2.11 5.60 29.74
C LEU A 253 2.99 6.77 29.27
N LYS A 254 2.48 7.99 29.26
CA LYS A 254 3.28 9.18 28.92
C LYS A 254 4.47 9.35 29.87
N ASN A 255 4.25 9.16 31.17
CA ASN A 255 5.30 9.26 32.19
C ASN A 255 6.37 8.16 32.04
N LEU A 256 5.97 6.93 31.66
CA LEU A 256 6.93 5.85 31.39
C LEU A 256 7.78 6.18 30.16
N MET A 257 7.15 6.66 29.08
CA MET A 257 7.86 7.03 27.86
C MET A 257 8.83 8.20 28.07
N SER A 258 8.50 9.18 28.91
CA SER A 258 9.42 10.28 29.21
C SER A 258 10.64 9.83 30.03
N LYS A 259 10.49 8.78 30.86
CA LYS A 259 11.60 8.20 31.62
C LYS A 259 12.55 7.38 30.75
N GLU A 260 12.07 6.77 29.66
CA GLU A 260 12.92 6.00 28.73
C GLU A 260 13.79 6.90 27.82
N LEU A 261 13.47 8.19 27.74
CA LEU A 261 14.18 9.18 26.92
C LEU A 261 15.28 9.94 27.70
N ASN A 262 15.32 9.80 29.03
CA ASN A 262 16.29 10.42 29.93
C ASN A 262 17.28 9.37 30.43
#